data_AF-A0AAD8DKI5-F1
#
_entry.id   AF-A0AAD8DKI5-F1
#
_cell.length_a   1.000
_cell.length_b   1.000
_cell.length_c   1.000
_cell.angle_alpha   90.00
_cell.angle_beta   90.00
_cell.angle_gamma   90.00
#
_symmetry.space_group_name_H-M   'P 1'
#
loop_
_entity.id
_entity.type
_entity.pdbx_description
1 polymer ?
#
loop_
_entity_poly.entity_id
_entity_poly.type
_entity_poly.pdbx_seq_one_letter_code
_entity_poly.pdbx_strand_id
1 'polypeptide(L)'
;MIFLFDGFDEICPHYMNVAIKCIEVVSKHRQKHTTWVTSRSYSEIKILLQGAFGDPYSMTHMSFKEKYEYLNKIWEANLVLEEFCKTQLQNVQSFLKFMSKIQYFMLAKFEWSLHEVYMNAWFYLKSQINYTNQPSEDQSFSVKYDFEHVSRAILEQLEKLCFDYEEVADHTPLHVFLKACFFINNIKSVNKNSHMKPFAKWHHDNNMFTFYQNYLETSLKTIRYENKNKMDIFNPDIMIAYEKELADCIVKHKKLAAYAIFNQDVEKLFNEKELEEIKETIKRVEKGEDKTGLICGVANDIPIFIHMTFTEYFAAEYVCDLLKNEKDSENQRQMIQFIFNLMVSRSNFANIRTIIDRKITTDMKMNIILENNKEMIGELFEEWVTQMDDECVLSSVKGLLETFTDTFFNSTSTLLTNTDSVDQMKSLWRMVVKECYFGYK
;
A
#
# COMPACT_ATOMS: atom_id res chain seq x y z
N MET A 1 -30.21 -18.21 -8.91
CA MET A 1 -29.24 -17.36 -9.62
C MET A 1 -28.67 -16.39 -8.60
N ILE A 2 -27.37 -16.15 -8.63
CA ILE A 2 -26.70 -15.22 -7.71
C ILE A 2 -26.16 -14.07 -8.55
N PHE A 3 -26.50 -12.85 -8.16
CA PHE A 3 -25.92 -11.62 -8.71
C PHE A 3 -24.91 -11.09 -7.70
N LEU A 4 -23.67 -10.87 -8.13
CA LEU A 4 -22.62 -10.25 -7.34
C LEU A 4 -22.22 -8.94 -8.04
N PHE A 5 -22.50 -7.83 -7.39
CA PHE A 5 -22.05 -6.50 -7.79
C PHE A 5 -20.80 -6.19 -6.98
N ASP A 6 -19.63 -6.41 -7.58
CA ASP A 6 -18.34 -6.23 -6.92
C ASP A 6 -17.84 -4.78 -7.08
N GLY A 7 -17.20 -4.23 -6.05
CA GLY A 7 -16.51 -2.94 -6.13
C GLY A 7 -17.43 -1.73 -6.28
N PHE A 8 -18.54 -1.65 -5.53
CA PHE A 8 -19.45 -0.49 -5.61
C PHE A 8 -18.74 0.84 -5.30
N ASP A 9 -17.72 0.83 -4.45
CA ASP A 9 -16.89 1.99 -4.18
C ASP A 9 -16.10 2.49 -5.39
N GLU A 10 -15.77 1.63 -6.35
CA GLU A 10 -14.99 2.01 -7.53
C GLU A 10 -15.79 2.86 -8.53
N ILE A 11 -17.12 2.80 -8.45
CA ILE A 11 -18.04 3.59 -9.29
C ILE A 11 -18.70 4.74 -8.53
N CYS A 12 -18.45 4.83 -7.21
CA CYS A 12 -18.96 5.87 -6.33
C CYS A 12 -17.95 7.04 -6.26
N PRO A 13 -18.39 8.32 -6.23
CA PRO A 13 -19.78 8.78 -6.21
C PRO A 13 -20.45 8.89 -7.58
N HIS A 14 -19.69 8.80 -8.68
CA HIS A 14 -20.14 9.23 -10.01
C HIS A 14 -21.38 8.48 -10.54
N TYR A 15 -21.48 7.18 -10.29
CA TYR A 15 -22.59 6.34 -10.79
C TYR A 15 -23.52 5.83 -9.71
N MET A 16 -23.34 6.30 -8.48
CA MET A 16 -24.02 5.79 -7.29
C MET A 16 -25.54 5.64 -7.50
N ASN A 17 -26.21 6.69 -7.99
CA ASN A 17 -27.66 6.69 -8.20
C ASN A 17 -28.13 5.71 -9.28
N VAL A 18 -27.34 5.54 -10.35
CA VAL A 18 -27.66 4.62 -11.45
C VAL A 18 -27.45 3.18 -10.97
N ALA A 19 -26.32 2.93 -10.30
CA ALA A 19 -25.97 1.63 -9.77
C ALA A 19 -26.98 1.14 -8.72
N ILE A 20 -27.37 1.98 -7.75
CA ILE A 20 -28.41 1.63 -6.77
C ILE A 20 -29.70 1.23 -7.48
N LYS A 21 -30.21 2.03 -8.41
CA LYS A 21 -31.45 1.72 -9.13
C LYS A 21 -31.37 0.39 -9.88
N CYS A 22 -30.24 0.11 -10.53
CA CYS A 22 -30.01 -1.18 -11.19
C CYS A 22 -30.06 -2.35 -10.19
N ILE A 23 -29.35 -2.23 -9.07
CA ILE A 23 -29.31 -3.25 -8.02
C ILE A 23 -30.69 -3.43 -7.39
N GLU A 24 -31.47 -2.36 -7.17
CA GLU A 24 -32.84 -2.41 -6.68
C GLU A 24 -33.76 -3.20 -7.59
N VAL A 25 -33.68 -3.00 -8.92
CA VAL A 25 -34.50 -3.73 -9.89
C VAL A 25 -34.24 -5.24 -9.80
N VAL A 26 -32.96 -5.64 -9.73
CA VAL A 26 -32.58 -7.05 -9.55
C VAL A 26 -33.06 -7.57 -8.19
N SER A 27 -32.88 -6.75 -7.15
CA SER A 27 -33.20 -7.10 -5.77
C SER A 27 -34.71 -7.15 -5.48
N LYS A 28 -35.59 -6.61 -6.33
CA LYS A 28 -37.05 -6.77 -6.20
C LYS A 28 -37.52 -8.21 -6.42
N HIS A 29 -36.70 -9.06 -7.03
CA HIS A 29 -37.05 -10.45 -7.36
C HIS A 29 -36.38 -11.47 -6.42
N ARG A 30 -36.30 -11.18 -5.10
CA ARG A 30 -35.57 -12.00 -4.10
C ARG A 30 -36.01 -13.47 -4.02
N GLN A 31 -37.25 -13.79 -4.42
CA GLN A 31 -37.75 -15.16 -4.42
C GLN A 31 -37.05 -16.05 -5.46
N LYS A 32 -36.42 -15.47 -6.49
CA LYS A 32 -35.75 -16.19 -7.58
C LYS A 32 -34.23 -16.06 -7.52
N HIS A 33 -33.74 -14.98 -6.93
CA HIS A 33 -32.34 -14.57 -7.02
C HIS A 33 -31.83 -14.01 -5.70
N THR A 34 -30.54 -14.25 -5.44
CA THR A 34 -29.80 -13.62 -4.34
C THR A 34 -28.90 -12.56 -4.92
N THR A 35 -28.89 -11.36 -4.32
CA THR A 35 -28.05 -10.24 -4.74
C THR A 35 -27.06 -9.92 -3.63
N TRP A 36 -25.79 -9.82 -3.99
CA TRP A 36 -24.71 -9.36 -3.13
C TRP A 36 -24.11 -8.11 -3.74
N VAL A 37 -23.81 -7.13 -2.89
CA VAL A 37 -23.07 -5.93 -3.26
C VAL A 37 -21.85 -5.87 -2.36
N THR A 38 -20.66 -5.74 -2.93
CA THR A 38 -19.44 -5.52 -2.17
C THR A 38 -19.02 -4.06 -2.31
N SER A 39 -18.40 -3.55 -1.26
CA SER A 39 -17.82 -2.22 -1.23
C SER A 39 -16.75 -2.18 -0.15
N ARG A 40 -15.75 -1.31 -0.30
CA ARG A 40 -14.95 -0.87 0.85
C ARG A 40 -15.82 -0.14 1.87
N SER A 41 -15.40 -0.20 3.14
CA SER A 41 -16.13 0.36 4.28
C SER A 41 -15.95 1.87 4.42
N TYR A 42 -16.23 2.64 3.36
CA TYR A 42 -16.38 4.09 3.48
C TYR A 42 -17.71 4.40 4.17
N SER A 43 -17.71 5.30 5.16
CA SER A 43 -18.89 5.57 6.01
C SER A 43 -20.10 6.00 5.18
N GLU A 44 -19.90 6.87 4.20
CA GLU A 44 -20.95 7.37 3.31
C GLU A 44 -21.56 6.26 2.47
N ILE A 45 -20.72 5.42 1.86
CA ILE A 45 -21.17 4.29 1.03
C ILE A 45 -21.88 3.25 1.89
N LYS A 46 -21.36 2.98 3.10
CA LYS A 46 -21.99 2.06 4.04
C LYS A 46 -23.39 2.53 4.42
N ILE A 47 -23.55 3.79 4.84
CA ILE A 47 -24.85 4.36 5.21
C ILE A 47 -25.83 4.27 4.04
N LEU A 48 -25.36 4.61 2.84
CA LEU A 48 -26.15 4.57 1.62
C LEU A 48 -26.61 3.14 1.26
N LEU A 49 -25.68 2.19 1.19
CA LEU A 49 -26.00 0.79 0.88
C LEU A 49 -26.87 0.17 1.98
N GLN A 50 -26.64 0.54 3.23
CA GLN A 50 -27.44 0.08 4.37
C GLN A 50 -28.88 0.61 4.29
N GLY A 51 -29.05 1.88 3.93
CA GLY A 51 -30.37 2.47 3.70
C GLY A 51 -31.12 1.83 2.53
N ALA A 52 -30.41 1.44 1.47
CA ALA A 52 -31.02 0.82 0.28
C ALA A 52 -31.31 -0.69 0.44
N PHE A 53 -30.43 -1.43 1.10
CA PHE A 53 -30.44 -2.90 1.06
C PHE A 53 -30.52 -3.59 2.42
N GLY A 54 -30.40 -2.86 3.53
CA GLY A 54 -30.38 -3.38 4.90
C GLY A 54 -28.96 -3.55 5.45
N ASP A 55 -28.84 -4.17 6.62
CA ASP A 55 -27.56 -4.21 7.35
C ASP A 55 -26.44 -4.91 6.55
N PRO A 56 -25.25 -4.29 6.46
CA PRO A 56 -24.12 -4.86 5.75
C PRO A 56 -23.43 -5.95 6.57
N TYR A 57 -22.81 -6.89 5.87
CA TYR A 57 -21.80 -7.78 6.45
C TYR A 57 -20.42 -7.13 6.29
N SER A 58 -19.59 -7.18 7.32
CA SER A 58 -18.20 -6.72 7.26
C SER A 58 -17.27 -7.91 7.12
N MET A 59 -16.34 -7.85 6.18
CA MET A 59 -15.19 -8.76 6.18
C MET A 59 -14.22 -8.32 7.26
N THR A 60 -13.82 -9.24 8.13
CA THR A 60 -12.79 -9.01 9.13
C THR A 60 -11.40 -9.20 8.51
N HIS A 61 -10.38 -8.72 9.19
CA HIS A 61 -9.01 -9.07 8.84
C HIS A 61 -8.80 -10.59 8.93
N MET A 62 -7.88 -11.10 8.11
CA MET A 62 -7.47 -12.51 8.18
C MET A 62 -6.83 -12.76 9.54
N SER A 63 -7.36 -13.75 10.26
CA SER A 63 -6.68 -14.29 11.43
C SER A 63 -5.30 -14.81 11.05
N PHE A 64 -4.41 -14.96 12.05
CA PHE A 64 -3.09 -15.56 11.84
C PHE A 64 -3.17 -16.91 11.10
N LYS A 65 -4.15 -17.75 11.46
CA LYS A 65 -4.39 -19.04 10.83
C LYS A 65 -4.79 -18.89 9.36
N GLU A 66 -5.72 -18.00 9.03
CA GLU A 66 -6.15 -17.76 7.65
C GLU A 66 -5.00 -17.19 6.80
N LYS A 67 -4.21 -16.25 7.34
CA LYS A 67 -3.00 -15.75 6.67
C LYS A 67 -2.03 -16.89 6.37
N TYR A 68 -1.83 -17.78 7.33
CA TYR A 68 -0.93 -18.93 7.18
C TYR A 68 -1.40 -19.88 6.07
N GLU A 69 -2.70 -20.20 6.04
CA GLU A 69 -3.31 -21.02 4.99
C GLU A 69 -3.28 -20.34 3.61
N TYR A 70 -3.53 -19.03 3.57
CA TYR A 70 -3.47 -18.23 2.34
C TYR A 70 -2.06 -18.22 1.75
N LEU A 71 -1.04 -17.95 2.57
CA LEU A 71 0.36 -17.94 2.14
C LEU A 71 0.82 -19.34 1.70
N ASN A 72 0.45 -20.40 2.41
CA ASN A 72 0.77 -21.76 1.98
C ASN A 72 0.27 -22.08 0.58
N LYS A 73 -0.98 -21.70 0.24
CA LYS A 73 -1.50 -21.86 -1.13
C LYS A 73 -0.68 -21.10 -2.17
N ILE A 74 -0.21 -19.89 -1.83
CA ILE A 74 0.67 -19.10 -2.69
C ILE A 74 2.00 -19.83 -2.91
N TRP A 75 2.60 -20.37 -1.83
CA TRP A 75 3.86 -21.09 -1.91
C TRP A 75 3.76 -22.40 -2.69
N GLU A 76 2.73 -23.20 -2.43
CA GLU A 76 2.45 -24.43 -3.18
C GLU A 76 2.38 -24.17 -4.69
N ALA A 77 1.75 -23.06 -5.08
CA ALA A 77 1.62 -22.68 -6.49
C ALA A 77 2.90 -22.10 -7.11
N ASN A 78 3.86 -21.59 -6.30
CA ASN A 78 4.96 -20.75 -6.81
C ASN A 78 6.37 -21.18 -6.41
N LEU A 79 6.52 -22.03 -5.40
CA LEU A 79 7.79 -22.44 -4.78
C LEU A 79 7.91 -23.97 -4.78
N VAL A 80 7.82 -24.58 -5.96
CA VAL A 80 8.09 -26.01 -6.16
C VAL A 80 9.60 -26.21 -6.27
N LEU A 81 10.22 -26.74 -5.21
CA LEU A 81 11.68 -26.82 -5.12
C LEU A 81 12.31 -27.71 -6.20
N GLU A 82 11.61 -28.75 -6.64
CA GLU A 82 12.07 -29.64 -7.71
C GLU A 82 12.22 -28.91 -9.05
N GLU A 83 11.54 -27.79 -9.24
CA GLU A 83 11.59 -26.98 -10.46
C GLU A 83 12.71 -25.92 -10.42
N PHE A 84 13.39 -25.76 -9.28
CA PHE A 84 14.37 -24.68 -9.12
C PHE A 84 15.69 -24.98 -9.81
N CYS A 85 16.22 -24.00 -10.54
CA CYS A 85 17.58 -24.05 -11.05
C CYS A 85 18.62 -23.78 -9.94
N LYS A 86 19.90 -24.07 -10.21
CA LYS A 86 21.01 -23.87 -9.26
C LYS A 86 21.04 -22.47 -8.65
N THR A 87 20.79 -21.42 -9.43
CA THR A 87 20.78 -20.03 -8.95
C THR A 87 19.60 -19.77 -8.00
N GLN A 88 18.43 -20.34 -8.26
CA GLN A 88 17.27 -20.20 -7.39
C GLN A 88 17.48 -20.94 -6.07
N LEU A 89 18.09 -22.14 -6.09
CA LEU A 89 18.50 -22.85 -4.87
C LEU A 89 19.52 -22.05 -4.05
N GLN A 90 20.47 -21.37 -4.70
CA GLN A 90 21.40 -20.46 -4.02
C GLN A 90 20.68 -19.25 -3.40
N ASN A 91 19.63 -18.73 -4.04
CA ASN A 91 18.80 -17.66 -3.46
C ASN A 91 18.07 -18.16 -2.20
N VAL A 92 17.53 -19.39 -2.22
CA VAL A 92 16.94 -20.03 -1.03
C VAL A 92 17.97 -20.15 0.08
N GLN A 93 19.17 -20.67 -0.19
CA GLN A 93 20.24 -20.73 0.81
C GLN A 93 20.60 -19.36 1.39
N SER A 94 20.67 -18.33 0.54
CA SER A 94 20.95 -16.97 0.98
C SER A 94 19.85 -16.44 1.90
N PHE A 95 18.58 -16.74 1.61
CA PHE A 95 17.46 -16.37 2.47
C PHE A 95 17.56 -17.05 3.84
N LEU A 96 17.89 -18.34 3.89
CA LEU A 96 18.02 -19.07 5.14
C LEU A 96 19.15 -18.51 6.02
N LYS A 97 20.30 -18.21 5.42
CA LYS A 97 21.42 -17.55 6.10
C LYS A 97 21.06 -16.14 6.58
N PHE A 98 20.15 -15.46 5.90
CA PHE A 98 19.62 -14.18 6.35
C PHE A 98 18.71 -14.39 7.58
N MET A 99 17.76 -15.32 7.50
CA MET A 99 16.87 -15.65 8.63
C MET A 99 17.64 -16.12 9.87
N SER A 100 18.75 -16.85 9.70
CA SER A 100 19.60 -17.30 10.81
C SER A 100 20.28 -16.16 11.56
N LYS A 101 20.46 -15.01 10.92
CA LYS A 101 21.15 -13.84 11.49
C LYS A 101 20.18 -12.85 12.11
N ILE A 102 18.87 -13.03 11.92
CA ILE A 102 17.88 -12.20 12.57
C ILE A 102 18.05 -12.39 14.08
N GLN A 103 18.32 -11.30 14.79
CA GLN A 103 18.42 -11.27 16.24
C GLN A 103 17.19 -10.57 16.81
N TYR A 104 16.81 -10.94 18.04
CA TYR A 104 15.62 -10.41 18.72
C TYR A 104 15.50 -8.88 18.69
N PHE A 105 16.59 -8.15 18.96
CA PHE A 105 16.53 -6.68 18.98
C PHE A 105 16.23 -6.06 17.61
N MET A 106 16.51 -6.78 16.51
CA MET A 106 16.22 -6.28 15.16
C MET A 106 14.72 -6.37 14.84
N LEU A 107 13.98 -7.26 15.51
CA LEU A 107 12.53 -7.42 15.34
C LEU A 107 11.75 -6.16 15.71
N ALA A 108 12.22 -5.40 16.72
CA ALA A 108 11.62 -4.13 17.11
C ALA A 108 11.72 -3.03 16.02
N LYS A 109 12.59 -3.22 15.02
CA LYS A 109 12.76 -2.29 13.89
C LYS A 109 12.12 -2.79 12.60
N PHE A 110 11.50 -3.96 12.60
CA PHE A 110 11.01 -4.58 11.38
C PHE A 110 9.59 -4.17 11.05
N GLU A 111 9.31 -4.10 9.74
CA GLU A 111 7.94 -4.25 9.26
C GLU A 111 7.49 -5.68 9.57
N TRP A 112 6.78 -5.85 10.69
CA TRP A 112 6.35 -7.15 11.21
C TRP A 112 5.63 -8.02 10.18
N SER A 113 4.82 -7.41 9.34
CA SER A 113 4.03 -8.12 8.33
C SER A 113 4.88 -8.70 7.19
N LEU A 114 6.06 -8.14 6.87
CA LEU A 114 7.02 -8.82 5.98
C LEU A 114 7.69 -10.00 6.70
N HIS A 115 8.01 -9.83 7.98
CA HIS A 115 8.57 -10.91 8.79
C HIS A 115 7.61 -12.10 8.90
N GLU A 116 6.31 -11.87 9.07
CA GLU A 116 5.27 -12.92 9.03
C GLU A 116 5.35 -13.75 7.74
N VAL A 117 5.47 -13.08 6.59
CA VAL A 117 5.61 -13.73 5.27
C VAL A 117 6.90 -14.55 5.20
N TYR A 118 8.03 -14.02 5.66
CA TYR A 118 9.30 -14.74 5.69
C TYR A 118 9.26 -15.97 6.60
N MET A 119 8.64 -15.84 7.78
CA MET A 119 8.47 -16.96 8.71
C MET A 119 7.61 -18.07 8.12
N ASN A 120 6.48 -17.70 7.51
CA ASN A 120 5.60 -18.65 6.85
C ASN A 120 6.32 -19.36 5.67
N ALA A 121 7.02 -18.60 4.81
CA ALA A 121 7.82 -19.15 3.71
C ALA A 121 8.91 -20.10 4.22
N TRP A 122 9.56 -19.77 5.33
CA TRP A 122 10.56 -20.64 5.95
C TRP A 122 9.96 -21.97 6.42
N PHE A 123 8.82 -21.95 7.10
CA PHE A 123 8.11 -23.18 7.51
C PHE A 123 7.72 -24.04 6.30
N TYR A 124 7.24 -23.40 5.23
CA TYR A 124 6.91 -24.09 3.99
C TYR A 124 8.14 -24.73 3.35
N LEU A 125 9.23 -23.98 3.16
CA LEU A 125 10.45 -24.52 2.54
C LEU A 125 11.06 -25.67 3.37
N LYS A 126 10.99 -25.57 4.70
CA LYS A 126 11.42 -26.64 5.61
C LYS A 126 10.60 -27.91 5.40
N SER A 127 9.27 -27.79 5.21
CA SER A 127 8.43 -28.96 4.98
C SER A 127 8.78 -29.62 3.63
N GLN A 128 8.93 -28.83 2.56
CA GLN A 128 9.31 -29.32 1.24
C GLN A 128 10.63 -30.12 1.26
N ILE A 129 11.65 -29.61 1.95
CA ILE A 129 12.96 -30.28 2.05
C ILE A 129 12.91 -31.59 2.80
N ASN A 130 12.07 -31.69 3.84
CA ASN A 130 11.87 -32.94 4.57
C ASN A 130 11.12 -33.98 3.73
N TYR A 131 10.25 -33.55 2.80
CA TYR A 131 9.55 -34.44 1.87
C TYR A 131 10.45 -34.94 0.74
N THR A 132 11.38 -34.11 0.26
CA THR A 132 12.37 -34.50 -0.75
C THR A 132 13.43 -35.45 -0.16
N ASN A 133 13.06 -36.70 0.08
CA ASN A 133 13.92 -37.79 0.57
C ASN A 133 14.96 -38.28 -0.47
N GLN A 134 15.28 -37.50 -1.51
CA GLN A 134 16.23 -37.92 -2.54
C GLN A 134 17.66 -37.45 -2.22
N PRO A 135 18.60 -38.38 -1.97
CA PRO A 135 20.01 -38.08 -1.87
C PRO A 135 20.57 -37.89 -3.29
N SER A 136 20.40 -36.71 -3.88
CA SER A 136 21.38 -36.24 -4.86
C SER A 136 22.59 -35.73 -4.06
N GLU A 137 23.66 -36.51 -4.00
CA GLU A 137 24.63 -36.56 -2.88
C GLU A 137 25.38 -35.27 -2.52
N ASP A 138 25.39 -34.20 -3.34
CA ASP A 138 26.22 -33.01 -3.04
C ASP A 138 25.48 -31.70 -2.71
N GLN A 139 24.27 -31.46 -3.25
CA GLN A 139 23.63 -30.13 -3.12
C GLN A 139 22.53 -30.08 -2.06
N SER A 140 21.71 -31.14 -1.92
CA SER A 140 20.64 -31.20 -0.93
C SER A 140 21.16 -31.23 0.52
N PHE A 141 22.36 -31.79 0.73
CA PHE A 141 22.96 -31.94 2.05
C PHE A 141 23.32 -30.58 2.68
N SER A 142 23.84 -29.64 1.89
CA SER A 142 24.19 -28.29 2.36
C SER A 142 22.95 -27.48 2.79
N VAL A 143 21.86 -27.57 2.03
CA VAL A 143 20.61 -26.87 2.34
C VAL A 143 20.01 -27.42 3.64
N LYS A 144 19.95 -28.75 3.78
CA LYS A 144 19.40 -29.41 4.96
C LYS A 144 20.13 -29.03 6.25
N TYR A 145 21.46 -28.98 6.22
CA TYR A 145 22.26 -28.56 7.37
C TYR A 145 21.99 -27.10 7.78
N ASP A 146 21.92 -26.19 6.79
CA ASP A 146 21.59 -24.78 7.03
C ASP A 146 20.19 -24.67 7.70
N PHE A 147 19.22 -25.49 7.29
CA PHE A 147 17.88 -25.51 7.91
C PHE A 147 17.86 -25.94 9.38
N GLU A 148 18.62 -26.96 9.76
CA GLU A 148 18.67 -27.44 11.14
C GLU A 148 19.32 -26.42 12.08
N HIS A 149 20.32 -25.69 11.59
CA HIS A 149 20.95 -24.60 12.33
C HIS A 149 20.00 -23.41 12.50
N VAL A 150 19.36 -22.98 11.40
CA VAL A 150 18.36 -21.90 11.41
C VAL A 150 17.17 -22.24 12.30
N SER A 151 16.68 -23.48 12.24
CA SER A 151 15.53 -23.94 13.03
C SER A 151 15.74 -23.74 14.52
N ARG A 152 16.92 -24.08 15.05
CA ARG A 152 17.23 -23.90 16.47
C ARG A 152 17.27 -22.41 16.84
N ALA A 153 17.97 -21.59 16.05
CA ALA A 153 18.08 -20.16 16.29
C ALA A 153 16.72 -19.43 16.25
N ILE A 154 15.85 -19.81 15.32
CA ILE A 154 14.50 -19.21 15.18
C ILE A 154 13.58 -19.67 16.31
N LEU A 155 13.56 -20.97 16.65
CA LEU A 155 12.68 -21.50 17.70
C LEU A 155 12.98 -20.86 19.06
N GLU A 156 14.27 -20.71 19.41
CA GLU A 156 14.71 -20.03 20.64
C GLU A 156 14.30 -18.54 20.70
N GLN A 157 14.05 -17.92 19.55
CA GLN A 157 13.58 -16.53 19.45
C GLN A 157 12.05 -16.42 19.46
N LEU A 158 11.36 -17.30 18.74
CA LEU A 158 9.89 -17.35 18.72
C LEU A 158 9.31 -17.62 20.10
N GLU A 159 9.92 -18.51 20.88
CA GLU A 159 9.49 -18.78 22.26
C GLU A 159 9.54 -17.52 23.15
N LYS A 160 10.35 -16.51 22.79
CA LYS A 160 10.45 -15.23 23.51
C LYS A 160 9.49 -14.16 22.99
N LEU A 161 8.91 -14.35 21.80
CA LEU A 161 8.06 -13.36 21.11
C LEU A 161 6.56 -13.60 21.31
N CYS A 162 6.17 -14.78 21.77
CA CYS A 162 4.81 -15.29 21.64
C CYS A 162 3.71 -14.65 22.52
N PHE A 163 3.85 -13.46 23.12
CA PHE A 163 2.83 -13.03 24.10
C PHE A 163 2.19 -11.65 24.04
N ASP A 164 2.67 -10.61 23.36
CA ASP A 164 2.01 -9.29 23.47
C ASP A 164 2.11 -8.44 22.19
N TYR A 165 1.52 -8.85 21.07
CA TYR A 165 1.44 -7.95 19.91
C TYR A 165 0.02 -7.81 19.37
N GLU A 166 -0.52 -6.60 19.51
CA GLU A 166 -1.77 -6.16 18.89
C GLU A 166 -1.59 -5.99 17.37
N GLU A 167 -2.64 -6.31 16.63
CA GLU A 167 -2.72 -6.31 15.16
C GLU A 167 -2.37 -4.93 14.56
N VAL A 168 -1.16 -4.79 14.01
CA VAL A 168 -0.83 -3.61 13.20
C VAL A 168 -1.52 -3.72 11.85
N ALA A 169 -2.25 -2.66 11.50
CA ALA A 169 -3.24 -2.47 10.41
C ALA A 169 -2.85 -2.83 8.95
N ASP A 170 -1.75 -3.53 8.69
CA ASP A 170 -1.30 -3.94 7.34
C ASP A 170 -1.73 -5.38 6.99
N HIS A 171 -3.04 -5.64 7.00
CA HIS A 171 -3.58 -7.01 6.88
C HIS A 171 -4.56 -7.23 5.72
N THR A 172 -4.56 -6.37 4.70
CA THR A 172 -5.35 -6.70 3.51
C THR A 172 -4.74 -7.91 2.79
N PRO A 173 -5.56 -8.83 2.24
CA PRO A 173 -5.06 -9.94 1.43
C PRO A 173 -4.14 -9.50 0.28
N LEU A 174 -4.38 -8.30 -0.28
CA LEU A 174 -3.54 -7.72 -1.30
C LEU A 174 -2.13 -7.40 -0.78
N HIS A 175 -1.98 -6.78 0.40
CA HIS A 175 -0.64 -6.49 0.95
C HIS A 175 0.14 -7.76 1.29
N VAL A 176 -0.53 -8.77 1.84
CA VAL A 176 0.07 -10.09 2.08
C VAL A 176 0.52 -10.71 0.76
N PHE A 177 -0.31 -10.63 -0.29
CA PHE A 177 0.03 -11.10 -1.63
C PHE A 177 1.21 -10.34 -2.25
N LEU A 178 1.27 -9.02 -2.12
CA LEU A 178 2.39 -8.20 -2.64
C LEU A 178 3.72 -8.57 -1.97
N LYS A 179 3.71 -8.78 -0.66
CA LYS A 179 4.87 -9.25 0.11
C LYS A 179 5.29 -10.67 -0.30
N ALA A 180 4.31 -11.53 -0.52
CA ALA A 180 4.56 -12.88 -1.01
C ALA A 180 5.18 -12.88 -2.42
N CYS A 181 4.64 -12.05 -3.32
CA CYS A 181 5.21 -11.84 -4.65
C CYS A 181 6.64 -11.31 -4.57
N PHE A 182 6.89 -10.30 -3.73
CA PHE A 182 8.24 -9.78 -3.49
C PHE A 182 9.21 -10.89 -3.08
N PHE A 183 8.82 -11.74 -2.12
CA PHE A 183 9.61 -12.90 -1.71
C PHE A 183 9.87 -13.87 -2.86
N ILE A 184 8.82 -14.25 -3.60
CA ILE A 184 8.92 -15.17 -4.75
C ILE A 184 9.86 -14.60 -5.83
N ASN A 185 9.74 -13.31 -6.13
CA ASN A 185 10.57 -12.63 -7.13
C ASN A 185 12.04 -12.63 -6.71
N ASN A 186 12.30 -12.43 -5.42
CA ASN A 186 13.64 -12.60 -4.88
C ASN A 186 14.12 -14.05 -5.05
N ILE A 187 13.33 -15.07 -4.75
CA ILE A 187 13.78 -16.45 -5.01
C ILE A 187 14.01 -16.73 -6.50
N LYS A 188 13.08 -16.32 -7.37
CA LYS A 188 13.08 -16.65 -8.81
C LYS A 188 14.06 -15.83 -9.64
N SER A 189 14.48 -14.65 -9.18
CA SER A 189 15.40 -13.79 -9.92
C SER A 189 16.75 -14.48 -10.19
N VAL A 190 17.05 -14.66 -11.47
CA VAL A 190 18.26 -15.34 -11.98
C VAL A 190 19.37 -14.32 -12.29
N ASN A 191 19.36 -13.14 -11.68
CA ASN A 191 20.23 -12.04 -12.09
C ASN A 191 21.72 -12.43 -11.99
N LYS A 192 22.36 -12.67 -13.15
CA LYS A 192 23.77 -13.07 -13.25
C LYS A 192 24.74 -11.90 -13.07
N ASN A 193 24.25 -10.66 -13.23
CA ASN A 193 25.08 -9.45 -13.35
C ASN A 193 24.76 -8.33 -12.34
N SER A 194 23.93 -8.55 -11.31
CA SER A 194 23.77 -7.49 -10.31
C SER A 194 25.05 -7.42 -9.47
N HIS A 195 25.82 -6.34 -9.61
CA HIS A 195 26.89 -5.97 -8.69
C HIS A 195 26.40 -5.79 -7.23
N MET A 196 25.09 -5.90 -6.97
CA MET A 196 24.53 -6.08 -5.64
C MET A 196 24.91 -7.46 -5.08
N LYS A 197 25.67 -7.45 -3.98
CA LYS A 197 26.02 -8.64 -3.20
C LYS A 197 24.73 -9.45 -2.87
N PRO A 198 24.77 -10.79 -2.84
CA PRO A 198 23.61 -11.64 -2.52
C PRO A 198 22.89 -11.29 -1.21
N PHE A 199 23.60 -10.66 -0.26
CA PHE A 199 23.04 -10.18 1.00
C PHE A 199 22.21 -8.88 0.89
N ALA A 200 22.34 -8.10 -0.19
CA ALA A 200 21.53 -6.89 -0.45
C ALA A 200 20.17 -7.21 -1.09
N LYS A 201 19.73 -8.47 -1.00
CA LYS A 201 18.46 -8.92 -1.56
C LYS A 201 17.37 -9.06 -0.51
N TRP A 202 17.80 -9.35 0.72
CA TRP A 202 16.94 -9.53 1.86
C TRP A 202 17.12 -8.32 2.75
N HIS A 203 16.15 -7.40 2.69
CA HIS A 203 16.15 -6.20 3.49
C HIS A 203 14.95 -6.20 4.43
N HIS A 204 15.20 -5.66 5.61
CA HIS A 204 14.20 -5.49 6.65
C HIS A 204 13.53 -4.12 6.58
N ASP A 205 14.26 -3.12 6.07
CA ASP A 205 13.83 -1.72 5.99
C ASP A 205 12.99 -1.45 4.73
N ASN A 206 12.50 -2.50 4.08
CA ASN A 206 11.60 -2.33 2.95
C ASN A 206 10.29 -1.79 3.49
N ASN A 207 9.98 -0.55 3.14
CA ASN A 207 8.67 -0.01 3.40
C ASN A 207 7.64 -0.62 2.43
N MET A 208 6.37 -0.45 2.78
CA MET A 208 5.22 -0.85 1.96
C MET A 208 5.35 -0.43 0.48
N PHE A 209 6.00 0.72 0.20
CA PHE A 209 6.17 1.27 -1.15
C PHE A 209 7.10 0.43 -2.03
N THR A 210 8.09 -0.22 -1.43
CA THR A 210 8.96 -1.15 -2.14
C THR A 210 8.16 -2.31 -2.75
N PHE A 211 7.11 -2.81 -2.07
CA PHE A 211 6.30 -3.91 -2.60
C PHE A 211 5.45 -3.48 -3.80
N TYR A 212 4.89 -2.27 -3.77
CA TYR A 212 4.17 -1.73 -4.92
C TYR A 212 5.09 -1.58 -6.13
N GLN A 213 6.27 -0.98 -5.94
CA GLN A 213 7.27 -0.82 -7.00
C GLN A 213 7.74 -2.17 -7.54
N ASN A 214 8.07 -3.13 -6.67
CA ASN A 214 8.50 -4.45 -7.10
C ASN A 214 7.40 -5.20 -7.88
N TYR A 215 6.15 -5.08 -7.45
CA TYR A 215 5.03 -5.67 -8.17
C TYR A 215 4.88 -5.06 -9.57
N LEU A 216 5.04 -3.75 -9.71
CA LEU A 216 5.00 -3.05 -11.00
C LEU A 216 6.12 -3.50 -11.93
N GLU A 217 7.34 -3.50 -11.44
CA GLU A 217 8.53 -3.98 -12.16
C GLU A 217 8.32 -5.41 -12.65
N THR A 218 7.88 -6.29 -11.76
CA THR A 218 7.65 -7.70 -12.09
C THR A 218 6.51 -7.85 -13.09
N SER A 219 5.41 -7.13 -12.91
CA SER A 219 4.27 -7.19 -13.81
C SER A 219 4.66 -6.71 -15.22
N LEU A 220 5.37 -5.60 -15.35
CA LEU A 220 5.86 -5.12 -16.65
C LEU A 220 6.85 -6.09 -17.27
N LYS A 221 7.87 -6.51 -16.52
CA LYS A 221 8.90 -7.42 -16.99
C LYS A 221 8.31 -8.76 -17.44
N THR A 222 7.56 -9.43 -16.58
CA THR A 222 7.05 -10.77 -16.83
C THR A 222 5.89 -10.76 -17.83
N ILE A 223 4.92 -9.86 -17.69
CA ILE A 223 3.74 -9.87 -18.59
C ILE A 223 4.13 -9.35 -19.97
N ARG A 224 4.88 -8.25 -20.06
CA ARG A 224 5.09 -7.55 -21.33
C ARG A 224 6.33 -8.06 -22.07
N TYR A 225 7.47 -8.18 -21.39
CA TYR A 225 8.73 -8.52 -22.05
C TYR A 225 8.96 -10.02 -22.15
N GLU A 226 8.82 -10.75 -21.04
CA GLU A 226 9.12 -12.19 -21.02
C GLU A 226 7.99 -13.01 -21.67
N ASN A 227 6.73 -12.84 -21.23
CA ASN A 227 5.63 -13.68 -21.68
C ASN A 227 5.08 -13.29 -23.06
N LYS A 228 4.78 -12.00 -23.26
CA LYS A 228 4.16 -11.53 -24.52
C LYS A 228 5.16 -11.39 -25.65
N ASN A 229 6.31 -10.74 -25.38
CA ASN A 229 7.27 -10.40 -26.44
C ASN A 229 8.45 -11.37 -26.55
N LYS A 230 8.64 -12.27 -25.57
CA LYS A 230 9.78 -13.22 -25.51
C LYS A 230 11.14 -12.53 -25.70
N MET A 231 11.27 -11.30 -25.19
CA MET A 231 12.47 -10.49 -25.32
C MET A 231 13.50 -10.90 -24.26
N ASP A 232 14.76 -11.01 -24.68
CA ASP A 232 15.88 -11.22 -23.75
C ASP A 232 16.30 -9.90 -23.11
N ILE A 233 15.76 -9.65 -21.91
CA ILE A 233 16.07 -8.47 -21.10
C ILE A 233 17.53 -8.39 -20.64
N PHE A 234 18.34 -9.44 -20.84
CA PHE A 234 19.77 -9.40 -20.53
C PHE A 234 20.60 -8.74 -21.64
N ASN A 235 19.99 -8.47 -22.81
CA ASN A 235 20.60 -7.61 -23.81
C ASN A 235 20.61 -6.15 -23.29
N PRO A 236 21.78 -5.48 -23.23
CA PRO A 236 21.90 -4.10 -22.74
C PRO A 236 20.93 -3.10 -23.39
N ASP A 237 20.72 -3.20 -24.71
CA ASP A 237 19.83 -2.29 -25.45
C ASP A 237 18.36 -2.50 -25.04
N ILE A 238 17.98 -3.76 -24.81
CA ILE A 238 16.63 -4.13 -24.33
C ILE A 238 16.46 -3.68 -22.89
N MET A 239 17.50 -3.79 -22.06
CA MET A 239 17.46 -3.32 -20.66
C MET A 239 17.26 -1.81 -20.59
N ILE A 240 17.99 -1.02 -21.38
CA ILE A 240 17.82 0.44 -21.44
C ILE A 240 16.39 0.81 -21.89
N ALA A 241 15.87 0.12 -22.92
CA ALA A 241 14.50 0.33 -23.38
C ALA A 241 13.47 -0.02 -22.31
N TYR A 242 13.69 -1.12 -21.57
CA TYR A 242 12.84 -1.54 -20.45
C TYR A 242 12.86 -0.53 -19.30
N GLU A 243 14.03 -0.07 -18.87
CA GLU A 243 14.16 0.91 -17.78
C GLU A 243 13.45 2.22 -18.12
N LYS A 244 13.60 2.69 -19.37
CA LYS A 244 12.87 3.85 -19.86
C LYS A 244 11.37 3.61 -19.85
N GLU A 245 10.91 2.46 -20.36
CA GLU A 245 9.48 2.15 -20.39
C GLU A 245 8.88 2.02 -18.99
N LEU A 246 9.62 1.46 -18.03
CA LEU A 246 9.23 1.37 -16.62
C LEU A 246 9.08 2.78 -16.02
N ALA A 247 10.04 3.67 -16.23
CA ALA A 247 9.98 5.04 -15.74
C ALA A 247 8.78 5.80 -16.34
N ASP A 248 8.60 5.71 -17.67
CA ASP A 248 7.45 6.30 -18.37
C ASP A 248 6.12 5.71 -17.86
N CYS A 249 6.10 4.40 -17.60
CA CYS A 249 4.94 3.72 -17.03
C CYS A 249 4.61 4.27 -15.64
N ILE A 250 5.57 4.42 -14.74
CA ILE A 250 5.34 4.95 -13.38
C ILE A 250 4.79 6.37 -13.45
N VAL A 251 5.42 7.27 -14.22
CA VAL A 251 4.98 8.66 -14.37
C VAL A 251 3.55 8.73 -14.91
N LYS A 252 3.26 7.95 -15.96
CA LYS A 252 1.93 7.86 -16.56
C LYS A 252 0.87 7.41 -15.56
N HIS A 253 1.12 6.34 -14.80
CA HIS A 253 0.11 5.82 -13.85
C HIS A 253 -0.07 6.73 -12.63
N LYS A 254 0.98 7.44 -12.17
CA LYS A 254 0.86 8.50 -11.16
C LYS A 254 -0.14 9.57 -11.59
N LYS A 255 0.00 10.08 -12.83
CA LYS A 255 -0.93 11.08 -13.39
C LYS A 255 -2.35 10.55 -13.53
N LEU A 256 -2.53 9.35 -14.11
CA LEU A 256 -3.85 8.73 -14.29
C LEU A 256 -4.55 8.45 -12.95
N ALA A 257 -3.81 8.00 -11.94
CA ALA A 257 -4.34 7.74 -10.62
C ALA A 257 -4.74 9.02 -9.88
N ALA A 258 -3.87 10.05 -9.92
CA ALA A 258 -4.20 11.35 -9.36
C ALA A 258 -5.40 11.99 -10.06
N TYR A 259 -5.51 11.86 -11.39
CA TYR A 259 -6.70 12.28 -12.13
C TYR A 259 -7.95 11.52 -11.69
N ALA A 260 -7.86 10.20 -11.50
CA ALA A 260 -8.99 9.38 -11.08
C ALA A 260 -9.50 9.73 -9.68
N ILE A 261 -8.59 9.95 -8.73
CA ILE A 261 -8.93 10.23 -7.32
C ILE A 261 -9.32 11.71 -7.12
N PHE A 262 -8.60 12.63 -7.74
CA PHE A 262 -8.73 14.07 -7.50
C PHE A 262 -9.40 14.79 -8.69
N ASN A 263 -10.30 14.12 -9.39
CA ASN A 263 -10.96 14.66 -10.59
C ASN A 263 -11.70 16.00 -10.35
N GLN A 264 -12.16 16.26 -9.13
CA GLN A 264 -12.80 17.52 -8.74
C GLN A 264 -11.82 18.68 -8.54
N ASP A 265 -10.52 18.38 -8.40
CA ASP A 265 -9.45 19.35 -8.14
C ASP A 265 -8.40 19.35 -9.26
N VAL A 266 -8.73 18.86 -10.46
CA VAL A 266 -7.75 18.66 -11.54
C VAL A 266 -7.01 19.93 -11.93
N GLU A 267 -7.68 21.07 -11.88
CA GLU A 267 -7.11 22.39 -12.20
C GLU A 267 -6.03 22.82 -11.19
N LYS A 268 -6.05 22.27 -9.97
CA LYS A 268 -5.04 22.51 -8.94
C LYS A 268 -3.81 21.61 -9.11
N LEU A 269 -3.93 20.52 -9.86
CA LEU A 269 -2.92 19.46 -9.94
C LEU A 269 -2.25 19.32 -11.30
N PHE A 270 -2.90 19.81 -12.35
CA PHE A 270 -2.47 19.62 -13.73
C PHE A 270 -2.63 20.91 -14.52
N ASN A 271 -1.64 21.22 -15.35
CA ASN A 271 -1.81 22.26 -16.37
C ASN A 271 -2.56 21.71 -17.60
N GLU A 272 -2.99 22.61 -18.49
CA GLU A 272 -3.77 22.25 -19.69
C GLU A 272 -3.08 21.20 -20.57
N LYS A 273 -1.75 21.30 -20.73
CA LYS A 273 -0.98 20.34 -21.53
C LYS A 273 -1.01 18.95 -20.90
N GLU A 274 -0.83 18.86 -19.60
CA GLU A 274 -0.88 17.59 -18.87
C GLU A 274 -2.29 16.98 -18.90
N LEU A 275 -3.33 17.80 -18.83
CA LEU A 275 -4.71 17.33 -18.97
C LEU A 275 -4.98 16.75 -20.38
N GLU A 276 -4.42 17.35 -21.43
CA GLU A 276 -4.55 16.79 -22.77
C GLU A 276 -3.78 15.45 -22.91
N GLU A 277 -2.55 15.36 -22.37
CA GLU A 277 -1.79 14.11 -22.33
C GLU A 277 -2.52 12.99 -21.57
N ILE A 278 -3.20 13.34 -20.47
CA ILE A 278 -4.04 12.42 -19.69
C ILE A 278 -5.23 11.94 -20.52
N LYS A 279 -5.96 12.85 -21.17
CA LYS A 279 -7.11 12.51 -22.04
C LYS A 279 -6.71 11.63 -23.22
N GLU A 280 -5.59 11.92 -23.87
CA GLU A 280 -5.04 11.07 -24.92
C GLU A 280 -4.70 9.67 -24.39
N THR A 281 -4.14 9.59 -23.20
CA THR A 281 -3.81 8.33 -22.56
C THR A 281 -5.06 7.52 -22.21
N ILE A 282 -6.10 8.15 -21.67
CA ILE A 282 -7.40 7.52 -21.39
C ILE A 282 -7.99 6.92 -22.67
N LYS A 283 -7.98 7.65 -23.79
CA LYS A 283 -8.44 7.13 -25.11
C LYS A 283 -7.65 5.90 -25.56
N ARG A 284 -6.36 5.79 -25.23
CA ARG A 284 -5.55 4.59 -25.54
C ARG A 284 -5.92 3.41 -24.63
N VAL A 285 -6.22 3.68 -23.35
CA VAL A 285 -6.73 2.66 -22.43
C VAL A 285 -8.07 2.11 -22.93
N GLU A 286 -9.00 2.96 -23.35
CA GLU A 286 -10.30 2.55 -23.90
C GLU A 286 -10.17 1.63 -25.12
N LYS A 287 -9.16 1.88 -25.97
CA LYS A 287 -8.85 1.06 -27.13
C LYS A 287 -8.12 -0.25 -26.80
N GLY A 288 -7.76 -0.48 -25.53
CA GLY A 288 -6.96 -1.64 -25.10
C GLY A 288 -5.51 -1.60 -25.59
N GLU A 289 -5.02 -0.42 -25.97
CA GLU A 289 -3.63 -0.21 -26.39
C GLU A 289 -2.69 -0.17 -25.18
N ASP A 290 -3.19 0.23 -24.01
CA ASP A 290 -2.47 0.15 -22.75
C ASP A 290 -2.56 -1.26 -22.16
N LYS A 291 -1.41 -1.94 -22.06
CA LYS A 291 -1.32 -3.35 -21.65
C LYS A 291 -0.44 -3.56 -20.43
N THR A 292 -0.40 -2.59 -19.53
CA THR A 292 0.39 -2.66 -18.28
C THR A 292 -0.20 -3.65 -17.28
N GLY A 293 -1.49 -3.97 -17.40
CA GLY A 293 -2.18 -4.83 -16.44
C GLY A 293 -2.45 -4.14 -15.11
N LEU A 294 -2.46 -2.81 -15.07
CA LEU A 294 -2.81 -2.03 -13.87
C LEU A 294 -4.15 -1.33 -14.00
N ILE A 295 -4.56 -1.05 -15.23
CA ILE A 295 -5.82 -0.39 -15.58
C ILE A 295 -6.64 -1.40 -16.39
N CYS A 296 -7.86 -1.69 -15.94
CA CYS A 296 -8.76 -2.65 -16.57
C CYS A 296 -9.76 -2.00 -17.53
N GLY A 297 -9.95 -0.69 -17.44
CA GLY A 297 -10.87 0.03 -18.32
C GLY A 297 -10.97 1.52 -18.01
N VAL A 298 -12.00 2.14 -18.57
CA VAL A 298 -12.35 3.55 -18.38
C VAL A 298 -13.86 3.65 -18.19
N ALA A 299 -14.30 4.54 -17.29
CA ALA A 299 -15.70 4.88 -17.12
C ALA A 299 -15.86 6.39 -16.94
N ASN A 300 -16.70 7.05 -17.74
CA ASN A 300 -16.86 8.52 -17.77
C ASN A 300 -15.51 9.25 -17.85
N ASP A 301 -14.66 8.85 -18.79
CA ASP A 301 -13.32 9.41 -18.95
C ASP A 301 -12.40 9.22 -17.71
N ILE A 302 -12.78 8.40 -16.72
CA ILE A 302 -11.96 8.10 -15.54
C ILE A 302 -11.34 6.70 -15.70
N PRO A 303 -10.00 6.56 -15.60
CA PRO A 303 -9.35 5.25 -15.68
C PRO A 303 -9.66 4.41 -14.42
N ILE A 304 -10.04 3.14 -14.63
CA ILE A 304 -10.32 2.18 -13.56
C ILE A 304 -9.12 1.24 -13.40
N PHE A 305 -8.51 1.24 -12.23
CA PHE A 305 -7.40 0.36 -11.91
C PHE A 305 -7.91 -1.02 -11.46
N ILE A 306 -7.10 -2.07 -11.67
CA ILE A 306 -7.42 -3.43 -11.22
C ILE A 306 -7.61 -3.49 -9.70
N HIS A 307 -6.85 -2.68 -8.96
CA HIS A 307 -7.10 -2.48 -7.54
C HIS A 307 -7.04 -0.99 -7.21
N MET A 308 -8.10 -0.48 -6.60
CA MET A 308 -8.17 0.90 -6.09
C MET A 308 -6.99 1.25 -5.17
N THR A 309 -6.40 0.27 -4.47
CA THR A 309 -5.20 0.49 -3.65
C THR A 309 -3.97 0.92 -4.47
N PHE A 310 -3.82 0.47 -5.71
CA PHE A 310 -2.79 1.00 -6.61
C PHE A 310 -3.10 2.44 -7.03
N THR A 311 -4.37 2.76 -7.28
CA THR A 311 -4.81 4.14 -7.57
C THR A 311 -4.49 5.06 -6.41
N GLU A 312 -4.87 4.69 -5.19
CA GLU A 312 -4.60 5.45 -3.97
C GLU A 312 -3.10 5.67 -3.77
N TYR A 313 -2.28 4.62 -3.94
CA TYR A 313 -0.82 4.71 -3.86
C TYR A 313 -0.23 5.67 -4.90
N PHE A 314 -0.60 5.51 -6.17
CA PHE A 314 -0.06 6.34 -7.24
C PHE A 314 -0.54 7.80 -7.17
N ALA A 315 -1.77 8.03 -6.72
CA ALA A 315 -2.30 9.37 -6.48
C ALA A 315 -1.55 10.08 -5.36
N ALA A 316 -1.32 9.40 -4.23
CA ALA A 316 -0.52 9.93 -3.13
C ALA A 316 0.92 10.22 -3.56
N GLU A 317 1.55 9.28 -4.26
CA GLU A 317 2.89 9.45 -4.83
C GLU A 317 2.99 10.68 -5.73
N TYR A 318 2.01 10.89 -6.61
CA TYR A 318 1.99 12.04 -7.52
C TYR A 318 1.99 13.36 -6.76
N VAL A 319 1.11 13.50 -5.77
CA VAL A 319 0.97 14.71 -4.97
C VAL A 319 2.24 14.97 -4.13
N CYS A 320 2.84 13.92 -3.56
CA CYS A 320 4.13 14.05 -2.88
C CYS A 320 5.25 14.47 -3.84
N ASP A 321 5.25 13.97 -5.08
CA ASP A 321 6.24 14.37 -6.08
C ASP A 321 6.06 15.82 -6.54
N LEU A 322 4.82 16.30 -6.68
CA LEU A 322 4.54 17.72 -6.93
C LEU A 322 5.13 18.58 -5.81
N LEU A 323 4.83 18.27 -4.55
CA LEU A 323 5.35 19.02 -3.41
C LEU A 323 6.89 19.03 -3.37
N LYS A 324 7.53 17.88 -3.62
CA LYS A 324 8.99 17.75 -3.63
C LYS A 324 9.67 18.53 -4.75
N ASN A 325 8.99 18.72 -5.87
CA ASN A 325 9.57 19.35 -7.06
C ASN A 325 9.21 20.83 -7.19
N GLU A 326 8.24 21.29 -6.41
CA GLU A 326 7.88 22.70 -6.36
C GLU A 326 8.97 23.54 -5.68
N LYS A 327 9.34 24.64 -6.34
CA LYS A 327 10.38 25.57 -5.93
C LYS A 327 9.80 26.93 -5.54
N ASP A 328 8.64 27.29 -6.10
CA ASP A 328 7.94 28.50 -5.76
C ASP A 328 7.24 28.35 -4.41
N SER A 329 7.44 29.31 -3.50
CA SER A 329 6.91 29.22 -2.14
C SER A 329 5.39 29.29 -2.09
N GLU A 330 4.76 30.04 -3.00
CA GLU A 330 3.30 30.20 -3.03
C GLU A 330 2.65 28.92 -3.58
N ASN A 331 3.19 28.36 -4.65
CA ASN A 331 2.74 27.05 -5.15
C ASN A 331 2.99 25.94 -4.12
N GLN A 332 4.11 25.97 -3.40
CA GLN A 332 4.39 25.01 -2.33
C GLN A 332 3.36 25.14 -1.20
N ARG A 333 2.99 26.36 -0.82
CA ARG A 333 1.90 26.63 0.14
C ARG A 333 0.57 26.05 -0.33
N GLN A 334 0.19 26.30 -1.59
CA GLN A 334 -1.04 25.75 -2.17
C GLN A 334 -1.04 24.22 -2.17
N MET A 335 0.11 23.60 -2.45
CA MET A 335 0.22 22.14 -2.43
C MET A 335 0.15 21.56 -1.02
N ILE A 336 0.78 22.21 -0.04
CA ILE A 336 0.65 21.82 1.36
C ILE A 336 -0.79 21.97 1.84
N GLN A 337 -1.47 23.06 1.48
CA GLN A 337 -2.89 23.25 1.78
C GLN A 337 -3.76 22.17 1.13
N PHE A 338 -3.48 21.80 -0.11
CA PHE A 338 -4.16 20.71 -0.79
C PHE A 338 -3.98 19.38 -0.03
N ILE A 339 -2.75 19.00 0.30
CA ILE A 339 -2.46 17.78 1.09
C ILE A 339 -3.15 17.85 2.45
N PHE A 340 -3.06 18.98 3.15
CA PHE A 340 -3.71 19.17 4.44
C PHE A 340 -5.22 18.92 4.35
N ASN A 341 -5.89 19.52 3.36
CA ASN A 341 -7.31 19.30 3.12
C ASN A 341 -7.64 17.85 2.79
N LEU A 342 -6.78 17.13 2.07
CA LEU A 342 -6.95 15.68 1.85
C LEU A 342 -6.87 14.90 3.16
N MET A 343 -5.89 15.20 4.01
CA MET A 343 -5.65 14.51 5.27
C MET A 343 -6.77 14.72 6.28
N VAL A 344 -7.40 15.90 6.23
CA VAL A 344 -8.23 16.42 7.31
C VAL A 344 -9.73 16.45 6.94
N SER A 345 -10.07 16.75 5.68
CA SER A 345 -11.46 17.05 5.29
C SER A 345 -12.13 15.93 4.48
N ARG A 346 -11.40 14.89 4.06
CA ARG A 346 -11.93 13.88 3.13
C ARG A 346 -11.91 12.47 3.72
N SER A 347 -13.01 12.12 4.40
CA SER A 347 -13.29 10.79 4.97
C SER A 347 -13.07 9.63 3.99
N ASN A 348 -13.37 9.86 2.70
CA ASN A 348 -13.27 8.85 1.64
C ASN A 348 -11.82 8.52 1.23
N PHE A 349 -10.81 9.22 1.77
CA PHE A 349 -9.40 9.05 1.40
C PHE A 349 -8.53 8.48 2.52
N ALA A 350 -9.11 7.68 3.43
CA ALA A 350 -8.40 7.06 4.55
C ALA A 350 -7.08 6.35 4.15
N ASN A 351 -7.07 5.57 3.07
CA ASN A 351 -5.86 4.89 2.61
C ASN A 351 -4.81 5.86 2.05
N ILE A 352 -5.24 6.87 1.28
CA ILE A 352 -4.35 7.91 0.75
C ILE A 352 -3.70 8.66 1.91
N ARG A 353 -4.48 8.98 2.94
CA ARG A 353 -4.00 9.58 4.17
C ARG A 353 -2.91 8.72 4.82
N THR A 354 -3.15 7.42 5.02
CA THR A 354 -2.15 6.49 5.56
C THR A 354 -0.88 6.44 4.70
N ILE A 355 -1.02 6.47 3.37
CA ILE A 355 0.10 6.44 2.43
C ILE A 355 0.92 7.73 2.52
N ILE A 356 0.26 8.89 2.53
CA ILE A 356 0.91 10.20 2.67
C ILE A 356 1.60 10.30 4.03
N ASP A 357 0.94 9.90 5.12
CA ASP A 357 1.53 9.90 6.46
C ASP A 357 2.82 9.09 6.49
N ARG A 358 2.78 7.83 6.03
CA ARG A 358 3.98 6.99 5.89
C ARG A 358 5.04 7.59 4.98
N LYS A 359 4.66 8.32 3.93
CA LYS A 359 5.63 9.03 3.08
C LYS A 359 6.33 10.15 3.83
N ILE A 360 5.60 10.91 4.64
CA ILE A 360 6.16 11.99 5.46
C ILE A 360 7.16 11.42 6.48
N THR A 361 6.86 10.25 7.06
CA THR A 361 7.74 9.62 8.05
C THR A 361 9.01 9.02 7.44
N THR A 362 8.93 8.52 6.20
CA THR A 362 10.01 7.74 5.57
C THR A 362 10.81 8.50 4.50
N ASP A 363 10.24 9.54 3.88
CA ASP A 363 10.90 10.36 2.86
C ASP A 363 11.53 11.60 3.51
N MET A 364 12.86 11.55 3.69
CA MET A 364 13.64 12.65 4.30
C MET A 364 13.39 14.00 3.60
N LYS A 365 13.17 14.02 2.28
CA LYS A 365 12.95 15.28 1.55
C LYS A 365 11.57 15.86 1.88
N MET A 366 10.54 15.01 1.98
CA MET A 366 9.21 15.43 2.44
C MET A 366 9.28 15.99 3.87
N ASN A 367 9.98 15.30 4.77
CA ASN A 367 10.13 15.72 6.15
C ASN A 367 10.77 17.12 6.26
N ILE A 368 11.86 17.36 5.52
CA ILE A 368 12.52 18.68 5.47
C ILE A 368 11.59 19.77 4.94
N ILE A 369 10.82 19.50 3.88
CA ILE A 369 9.88 20.47 3.32
C ILE A 369 8.82 20.84 4.36
N LEU A 370 8.25 19.86 5.07
CA LEU A 370 7.20 20.11 6.04
C LEU A 370 7.74 20.82 7.29
N GLU A 371 8.93 20.45 7.79
CA GLU A 371 9.56 21.14 8.92
C GLU A 371 9.84 22.60 8.61
N ASN A 372 10.32 22.90 7.40
CA ASN A 372 10.55 24.28 6.94
C ASN A 372 9.26 25.10 6.80
N ASN A 373 8.11 24.44 6.67
CA ASN A 373 6.80 25.06 6.49
C ASN A 373 5.87 24.87 7.70
N LYS A 374 6.41 24.51 8.87
CA LYS A 374 5.60 24.16 10.05
C LYS A 374 4.71 25.30 10.56
N GLU A 375 5.17 26.55 10.47
CA GLU A 375 4.38 27.72 10.89
C GLU A 375 3.12 27.86 10.03
N MET A 376 3.29 27.80 8.70
CA MET A 376 2.19 27.81 7.73
C MET A 376 1.24 26.62 7.91
N ILE A 377 1.75 25.43 8.21
CA ILE A 377 0.90 24.27 8.52
C ILE A 377 0.09 24.53 9.79
N GLY A 378 0.69 25.18 10.79
CA GLY A 378 0.00 25.65 11.99
C GLY A 378 -1.14 26.62 11.64
N GLU A 379 -0.90 27.61 10.79
CA GLU A 379 -1.93 28.56 10.32
C GLU A 379 -3.09 27.84 9.61
N LEU A 380 -2.78 26.93 8.67
CA LEU A 380 -3.80 26.14 7.97
C LEU A 380 -4.66 25.30 8.92
N PHE A 381 -4.04 24.76 9.97
CA PHE A 381 -4.76 24.01 10.99
C PHE A 381 -5.66 24.93 11.83
N GLU A 382 -5.18 26.10 12.23
CA GLU A 382 -6.00 27.09 12.94
C GLU A 382 -7.19 27.58 12.09
N GLU A 383 -6.97 27.86 10.81
CA GLU A 383 -8.02 28.19 9.85
C GLU A 383 -9.06 27.07 9.75
N TRP A 384 -8.61 25.81 9.65
CA TRP A 384 -9.52 24.68 9.58
C TRP A 384 -10.34 24.50 10.86
N VAL A 385 -9.71 24.56 12.04
CA VAL A 385 -10.41 24.43 13.34
C VAL A 385 -11.44 25.54 13.54
N THR A 386 -11.15 26.75 13.08
CA THR A 386 -12.09 27.89 13.21
C THR A 386 -13.30 27.79 12.26
N GLN A 387 -13.19 27.04 11.17
CA GLN A 387 -14.27 26.83 10.21
C GLN A 387 -15.20 25.66 10.55
N MET A 388 -14.83 24.83 11.52
CA MET A 388 -15.64 23.66 11.91
C MET A 388 -16.71 23.99 12.95
N ASP A 389 -17.91 23.45 12.73
CA ASP A 389 -18.96 23.37 13.75
C ASP A 389 -18.54 22.45 14.91
N ASP A 390 -18.87 22.81 16.15
CA ASP A 390 -18.33 22.21 17.38
C ASP A 390 -18.49 20.68 17.48
N GLU A 391 -19.57 20.10 16.94
CA GLU A 391 -19.81 18.66 16.94
C GLU A 391 -18.90 17.88 15.96
N CYS A 392 -18.48 18.50 14.85
CA CYS A 392 -17.63 17.88 13.83
C CYS A 392 -16.15 17.88 14.24
N VAL A 393 -15.74 18.87 15.06
CA VAL A 393 -14.38 19.01 15.60
C VAL A 393 -13.98 17.78 16.40
N LEU A 394 -14.82 17.29 17.31
CA LEU A 394 -14.49 16.20 18.23
C LEU A 394 -14.14 14.88 17.53
N SER A 395 -14.96 14.47 16.56
CA SER A 395 -14.73 13.21 15.83
C SER A 395 -13.54 13.29 14.88
N SER A 396 -13.36 14.43 14.20
CA SER A 396 -12.27 14.65 13.24
C SER A 396 -10.94 14.85 13.95
N VAL A 397 -10.90 15.61 15.06
CA VAL A 397 -9.69 15.82 15.87
C VAL A 397 -9.26 14.52 16.54
N LYS A 398 -10.18 13.68 17.03
CA LYS A 398 -9.81 12.38 17.61
C LYS A 398 -9.17 11.46 16.56
N GLY A 399 -9.76 11.35 15.37
CA GLY A 399 -9.18 10.59 14.26
C GLY A 399 -7.90 11.22 13.69
N LEU A 400 -7.71 12.53 13.84
CA LEU A 400 -6.44 13.21 13.51
C LEU A 400 -5.36 12.87 14.52
N LEU A 401 -5.64 13.04 15.81
CA LEU A 401 -4.71 12.75 16.89
C LEU A 401 -4.27 11.29 16.86
N GLU A 402 -5.18 10.33 16.70
CA GLU A 402 -4.86 8.89 16.62
C GLU A 402 -3.92 8.52 15.45
N THR A 403 -3.81 9.35 14.41
CA THR A 403 -2.92 9.09 13.25
C THR A 403 -1.67 9.98 13.25
N PHE A 404 -1.77 11.21 13.78
CA PHE A 404 -0.69 12.19 13.75
C PHE A 404 0.27 12.08 14.96
N THR A 405 -0.03 11.21 15.94
CA THR A 405 0.78 11.00 17.15
C THR A 405 2.23 10.64 16.85
N ASP A 406 2.51 9.86 15.80
CA ASP A 406 3.82 9.21 15.69
C ASP A 406 4.90 10.07 15.02
N THR A 407 4.52 11.11 14.28
CA THR A 407 5.48 11.84 13.42
C THR A 407 5.39 13.36 13.48
N PHE A 408 4.20 13.93 13.70
CA PHE A 408 4.00 15.38 13.64
C PHE A 408 3.84 16.02 15.04
N PHE A 409 3.38 15.25 16.04
CA PHE A 409 2.99 15.77 17.35
C PHE A 409 3.39 14.86 18.52
N ASN A 410 4.66 14.43 18.57
CA ASN A 410 5.18 13.53 19.61
C ASN A 410 5.17 14.09 21.05
N SER A 411 4.65 15.29 21.29
CA SER A 411 4.60 15.92 22.63
C SER A 411 3.19 16.04 23.24
N THR A 412 2.10 15.63 22.57
CA THR A 412 0.76 16.15 22.91
C THR A 412 -0.36 15.11 23.05
N SER A 413 -0.12 13.86 22.63
CA SER A 413 -1.07 12.73 22.63
C SER A 413 -1.72 12.45 24.00
N THR A 414 -0.92 12.47 25.08
CA THR A 414 -1.39 12.06 26.42
C THR A 414 -2.32 13.07 27.10
N LEU A 415 -2.30 14.33 26.65
CA LEU A 415 -3.08 15.43 27.24
C LEU A 415 -4.49 15.57 26.64
N LEU A 416 -4.67 15.15 25.39
CA LEU A 416 -5.92 15.38 24.63
C LEU A 416 -6.91 14.21 24.70
N THR A 417 -6.43 13.01 25.05
CA THR A 417 -7.25 11.79 25.18
C THR A 417 -8.16 11.78 26.42
N ASN A 418 -8.00 12.74 27.34
CA ASN A 418 -8.77 12.83 28.59
C ASN A 418 -9.73 14.03 28.66
N THR A 419 -9.97 14.73 27.55
CA THR A 419 -10.84 15.91 27.53
C THR A 419 -12.15 15.66 26.80
N ASP A 420 -13.28 15.91 27.47
CA ASP A 420 -14.63 15.74 26.93
C ASP A 420 -15.24 17.03 26.32
N SER A 421 -14.51 18.15 26.37
CA SER A 421 -15.00 19.47 25.93
C SER A 421 -14.22 20.00 24.72
N VAL A 422 -14.95 20.40 23.68
CA VAL A 422 -14.41 21.07 22.47
C VAL A 422 -13.62 22.33 22.84
N ASP A 423 -14.14 23.14 23.77
CA ASP A 423 -13.48 24.35 24.24
C ASP A 423 -12.19 24.04 25.01
N GLN A 424 -12.18 22.95 25.79
CA GLN A 424 -10.97 22.50 26.47
C GLN A 424 -9.94 21.96 25.48
N MET A 425 -10.32 21.21 24.44
CA MET A 425 -9.40 20.80 23.38
C MET A 425 -8.87 22.00 22.59
N LYS A 426 -9.73 22.94 22.19
CA LYS A 426 -9.33 24.20 21.55
C LYS A 426 -8.35 24.98 22.44
N SER A 427 -8.58 25.01 23.76
CA SER A 427 -7.71 25.67 24.74
C SER A 427 -6.39 24.94 24.99
N LEU A 428 -6.42 23.63 25.27
CA LEU A 428 -5.24 22.78 25.45
C LEU A 428 -4.38 22.78 24.19
N TRP A 429 -5.01 22.76 23.01
CA TRP A 429 -4.30 22.82 21.75
C TRP A 429 -3.69 24.19 21.50
N ARG A 430 -4.41 25.30 21.73
CA ARG A 430 -3.81 26.64 21.70
C ARG A 430 -2.62 26.75 22.65
N MET A 431 -2.67 26.08 23.81
CA MET A 431 -1.56 25.99 24.76
C MET A 431 -0.39 25.18 24.19
N VAL A 432 -0.67 24.00 23.64
CA VAL A 432 0.30 23.09 23.02
C VAL A 432 0.97 23.72 21.80
N VAL A 433 0.23 24.35 20.90
CA VAL A 433 0.76 25.06 19.73
C VAL A 433 1.64 26.21 20.18
N LYS A 434 1.20 26.98 21.18
CA LYS A 434 1.96 28.09 21.75
C LYS A 434 3.25 27.64 22.45
N GLU A 435 3.24 26.53 23.18
CA GLU A 435 4.43 26.03 23.88
C GLU A 435 5.39 25.24 22.97
N CYS A 436 4.87 24.43 22.02
CA CYS A 436 5.70 23.59 21.15
C CYS A 436 6.26 24.34 19.92
N TYR A 437 5.55 25.34 19.39
CA TYR A 437 5.93 26.00 18.12
C TYR A 437 6.40 27.44 18.29
N PHE A 438 5.86 28.18 19.26
CA PHE A 438 6.19 29.60 19.42
C PHE A 438 7.23 29.90 20.50
N GLY A 439 7.90 28.87 21.05
CA GLY A 439 9.06 28.96 21.94
C GLY A 439 9.06 30.20 22.83
N TYR A 440 8.52 30.08 24.05
CA TYR A 440 8.51 31.16 25.05
C TYR A 440 9.83 31.95 25.02
N LYS A 441 9.77 33.21 24.59
CA LYS A 441 10.83 34.19 24.83
C LYS A 441 10.91 34.54 26.31
#